data_AF-A0A846EC73-F1
#
_entry.id   AF-A0A846EC73-F1
#
_cell.length_a   1.000
_cell.length_b   1.000
_cell.length_c   1.000
_cell.angle_alpha   90.00
_cell.angle_beta   90.00
_cell.angle_gamma   90.00
#
_symmetry.space_group_name_H-M   'P 1'
#
loop_
_entity.id
_entity.type
_entity.pdbx_description
1 polymer ?
#
loop_
_entity_poly.entity_id
_entity_poly.type
_entity_poly.pdbx_seq_one_letter_code
_entity_poly.pdbx_strand_id
1 'polypeptide(L)'
;MVDILQSDRQEQVKAITEQEIQTALDYIARDLETAVYIYDADGLYGVAPQGDPTNPIINQLPPLPAEKQGVPVLVFWKRSVLARDSEVTLRNSNRARVGCLVGIPPTSTPDLLNCLGQNPPGNEQDHALYSLVAYYLVRDTTCSSTNTFSCTTRIERFEVRDGIRFNDSASGNRTPRDGTRTEPNNLQPVKYDLQPSFGFIRFNLSGPGDTLQQKMNQWRRHPNENYDLNRDKFITLVDYIDQSRLATSPNLKLPEENDCKSTVSQSAQITPQVMTRNGAPTIHPTIPEQLQTGSFYACVDSNPQGILARVYIRGNALARTVGKHDERAILNRATFTNNRAAYFPESSVQIRARGLLNAK
;
A
#
# COMPACT_ATOMS: atom_id res chain seq x y z
N MET A 1 -31.01 13.70 -31.91
CA MET A 1 -29.65 13.24 -32.27
C MET A 1 -28.60 13.61 -31.22
N VAL A 2 -28.74 14.74 -30.50
CA VAL A 2 -27.83 15.14 -29.41
C VAL A 2 -27.87 14.18 -28.20
N ASP A 3 -29.04 13.61 -27.87
CA ASP A 3 -29.16 12.64 -26.77
C ASP A 3 -28.42 11.31 -27.02
N ILE A 4 -28.33 10.85 -28.27
CA ILE A 4 -27.62 9.61 -28.60
C ILE A 4 -26.12 9.79 -28.39
N LEU A 5 -25.57 10.95 -28.76
CA LEU A 5 -24.14 11.27 -28.56
C LEU A 5 -23.77 11.44 -27.08
N GLN A 6 -24.69 11.97 -26.26
CA GLN A 6 -24.47 12.08 -24.82
C GLN A 6 -24.57 10.72 -24.12
N SER A 7 -25.53 9.89 -24.52
CA SER A 7 -25.68 8.52 -24.02
C SER A 7 -24.45 7.67 -24.35
N ASP A 8 -23.97 7.73 -25.59
CA ASP A 8 -22.80 6.96 -26.04
C ASP A 8 -21.54 7.36 -25.27
N ARG A 9 -21.32 8.67 -25.08
CA ARG A 9 -20.22 9.18 -24.25
C ARG A 9 -20.32 8.71 -22.80
N GLN A 10 -21.53 8.66 -22.23
CA GLN A 10 -21.76 8.23 -20.85
C GLN A 10 -21.51 6.73 -20.65
N GLU A 11 -21.97 5.89 -21.57
CA GLU A 11 -21.69 4.45 -21.56
C GLU A 11 -20.20 4.17 -21.79
N GLN A 12 -19.56 4.93 -22.69
CA GLN A 12 -18.11 4.81 -22.90
C GLN A 12 -17.30 5.11 -21.64
N VAL A 13 -17.59 6.23 -20.93
CA VAL A 13 -16.83 6.57 -19.71
C VAL A 13 -17.10 5.59 -18.57
N LYS A 14 -18.29 5.00 -18.53
CA LYS A 14 -18.65 3.95 -17.56
C LYS A 14 -17.81 2.71 -17.79
N ALA A 15 -17.80 2.18 -19.02
CA ALA A 15 -17.00 1.00 -19.38
C ALA A 15 -15.50 1.20 -19.10
N ILE A 16 -14.96 2.39 -19.41
CA ILE A 16 -13.55 2.73 -19.10
C ILE A 16 -13.31 2.71 -17.58
N THR A 17 -14.22 3.31 -16.80
CA THR A 17 -14.07 3.36 -15.34
C THR A 17 -14.16 1.96 -14.71
N GLU A 18 -15.06 1.11 -15.19
CA GLU A 18 -15.16 -0.29 -14.79
C GLU A 18 -13.87 -1.06 -15.05
N GLN A 19 -13.30 -0.90 -16.25
CA GLN A 19 -12.04 -1.54 -16.63
C GLN A 19 -10.86 -1.07 -15.76
N GLU A 20 -10.76 0.23 -15.48
CA GLU A 20 -9.69 0.78 -14.62
C GLU A 20 -9.80 0.26 -13.18
N ILE A 21 -11.02 0.23 -12.61
CA ILE A 21 -11.25 -0.33 -11.27
C ILE A 21 -10.84 -1.80 -11.24
N GLN A 22 -11.24 -2.59 -12.25
CA GLN A 22 -10.92 -4.00 -12.24
C GLN A 22 -9.43 -4.25 -12.39
N THR A 23 -8.75 -3.47 -13.23
CA THR A 23 -7.28 -3.54 -13.34
C THR A 23 -6.61 -3.18 -12.02
N ALA A 24 -7.12 -2.19 -11.30
CA ALA A 24 -6.60 -1.81 -9.98
C ALA A 24 -6.86 -2.88 -8.92
N LEU A 25 -8.05 -3.50 -8.91
CA LEU A 25 -8.34 -4.62 -8.01
C LEU A 25 -7.47 -5.83 -8.29
N ASP A 26 -7.25 -6.19 -9.56
CA ASP A 26 -6.34 -7.27 -9.94
C ASP A 26 -4.91 -6.97 -9.49
N TYR A 27 -4.48 -5.72 -9.58
CA TYR A 27 -3.16 -5.28 -9.09
C TYR A 27 -3.05 -5.44 -7.57
N ILE A 28 -4.04 -4.95 -6.81
CA ILE A 28 -4.09 -5.08 -5.35
C ILE A 28 -4.15 -6.56 -4.94
N ALA A 29 -4.93 -7.37 -5.65
CA ALA A 29 -5.09 -8.80 -5.38
C ALA A 29 -3.77 -9.56 -5.53
N ARG A 30 -3.02 -9.33 -6.62
CA ARG A 30 -1.68 -9.95 -6.82
C ARG A 30 -0.71 -9.57 -5.70
N ASP A 31 -0.75 -8.32 -5.27
CA ASP A 31 0.07 -7.84 -4.15
C ASP A 31 -0.31 -8.55 -2.84
N LEU A 32 -1.61 -8.72 -2.59
CA LEU A 32 -2.16 -9.40 -1.42
C LEU A 32 -1.91 -10.92 -1.39
N GLU A 33 -1.80 -11.58 -2.54
CA GLU A 33 -1.44 -13.01 -2.58
C GLU A 33 -0.08 -13.28 -1.96
N THR A 34 0.86 -12.34 -2.13
CA THR A 34 2.21 -12.40 -1.55
C THR A 34 2.28 -11.78 -0.14
N ALA A 35 1.15 -11.34 0.42
CA ALA A 35 1.09 -10.80 1.76
C ALA A 35 1.36 -11.88 2.80
N VAL A 36 2.07 -11.45 3.82
CA VAL A 36 2.59 -12.24 4.93
C VAL A 36 1.89 -11.86 6.23
N TYR A 37 1.48 -10.59 6.34
CA TYR A 37 0.68 -10.05 7.43
C TYR A 37 -0.08 -8.83 6.94
N ILE A 38 -1.37 -8.72 7.22
CA ILE A 38 -2.21 -7.55 6.90
C ILE A 38 -2.63 -6.93 8.22
N TYR A 39 -2.57 -5.60 8.32
CA TYR A 39 -3.04 -4.88 9.50
C TYR A 39 -4.57 -4.75 9.45
N ASP A 40 -5.24 -5.12 10.53
CA ASP A 40 -6.67 -4.85 10.76
C ASP A 40 -6.88 -3.41 11.25
N ALA A 41 -8.13 -3.04 11.55
CA ALA A 41 -8.45 -1.69 11.98
C ALA A 41 -7.77 -1.34 13.31
N ASP A 42 -7.67 -2.30 14.23
CA ASP A 42 -7.04 -2.10 15.52
C ASP A 42 -5.51 -1.88 15.39
N GLY A 43 -4.82 -2.67 14.55
CA GLY A 43 -3.40 -2.47 14.23
C GLY A 43 -3.14 -1.19 13.41
N LEU A 44 -4.09 -0.80 12.55
CA LEU A 44 -3.97 0.36 11.69
C LEU A 44 -4.16 1.69 12.43
N TYR A 45 -5.18 1.76 13.30
CA TYR A 45 -5.61 2.99 13.96
C TYR A 45 -5.42 3.01 15.48
N GLY A 46 -5.11 1.87 16.10
CA GLY A 46 -4.65 1.82 17.49
C GLY A 46 -5.77 1.75 18.52
N VAL A 47 -6.92 1.18 18.18
CA VAL A 47 -8.00 0.95 19.13
C VAL A 47 -7.82 -0.44 19.73
N ALA A 48 -6.80 -0.66 20.56
CA ALA A 48 -6.74 -1.90 21.32
C ALA A 48 -7.90 -1.91 22.32
N PRO A 49 -8.77 -2.95 22.32
CA PRO A 49 -9.56 -3.22 23.50
C PRO A 49 -8.55 -3.63 24.58
N GLN A 50 -8.41 -2.81 25.64
CA GLN A 50 -7.62 -3.10 26.87
C GLN A 50 -6.13 -2.69 26.90
N GLY A 51 -5.82 -1.41 26.65
CA GLY A 51 -4.74 -0.72 27.37
C GLY A 51 -3.28 -1.08 27.04
N ASP A 52 -3.01 -1.84 25.99
CA ASP A 52 -1.65 -1.97 25.42
C ASP A 52 -1.23 -0.62 24.80
N PRO A 53 0.05 -0.18 24.84
CA PRO A 53 0.46 1.07 24.23
C PRO A 53 0.32 0.95 22.71
N THR A 54 -0.82 1.39 22.19
CA THR A 54 -1.10 1.37 20.76
C THR A 54 -0.28 2.45 20.10
N ASN A 55 0.84 2.07 19.50
CA ASN A 55 1.52 2.88 18.50
C ASN A 55 1.02 2.41 17.13
N PRO A 56 -0.11 2.95 16.63
CA PRO A 56 -0.71 2.46 15.41
C PRO A 56 0.25 2.64 14.23
N ILE A 57 0.21 1.69 13.29
CA ILE A 57 1.12 1.71 12.14
C ILE A 57 0.95 2.97 11.30
N ILE A 58 -0.24 3.62 11.33
CA ILE A 58 -0.49 4.90 10.63
C ILE A 58 0.51 6.00 11.01
N ASN A 59 0.99 6.03 12.27
CA ASN A 59 1.97 7.01 12.74
C ASN A 59 3.40 6.70 12.26
N GLN A 60 3.62 5.50 11.71
CA GLN A 60 4.90 5.05 11.20
C GLN A 60 4.97 5.15 9.67
N LEU A 61 3.86 5.37 8.99
CA LEU A 61 3.78 5.54 7.55
C LEU A 61 4.31 6.94 7.11
N PRO A 62 4.72 7.11 5.84
CA PRO A 62 5.15 8.42 5.35
C PRO A 62 4.03 9.46 5.48
N PRO A 63 4.37 10.70 5.89
CA PRO A 63 3.43 11.79 5.79
C PRO A 63 3.12 12.07 4.31
N LEU A 64 1.86 12.33 3.99
CA LEU A 64 1.48 12.84 2.69
C LEU A 64 1.93 14.31 2.55
N PRO A 65 2.23 14.79 1.33
CA PRO A 65 2.47 16.20 1.06
C PRO A 65 1.31 17.07 1.57
N ALA A 66 1.60 18.32 1.98
CA ALA A 66 0.61 19.21 2.57
C ALA A 66 -0.57 19.55 1.63
N GLU A 67 -0.36 19.41 0.32
CA GLU A 67 -1.39 19.60 -0.71
C GLU A 67 -2.36 18.42 -0.83
N LYS A 68 -2.12 17.34 -0.08
CA LYS A 68 -2.91 16.10 -0.13
C LYS A 68 -3.43 15.73 1.25
N GLN A 69 -4.68 15.29 1.29
CA GLN A 69 -5.23 14.54 2.42
C GLN A 69 -5.34 13.08 2.01
N GLY A 70 -5.03 12.16 2.91
CA GLY A 70 -5.21 10.76 2.62
C GLY A 70 -5.34 9.90 3.86
N VAL A 71 -6.01 8.77 3.67
CA VAL A 71 -6.29 7.79 4.72
C VAL A 71 -5.77 6.44 4.23
N PRO A 72 -4.90 5.75 4.98
CA PRO A 72 -4.51 4.39 4.62
C PRO A 72 -5.74 3.49 4.76
N VAL A 73 -6.00 2.69 3.74
CA VAL A 73 -7.11 1.73 3.71
C VAL A 73 -6.61 0.32 3.95
N LEU A 74 -5.48 -0.03 3.34
CA LEU A 74 -4.93 -1.37 3.41
C LEU A 74 -3.41 -1.27 3.60
N VAL A 75 -2.90 -1.86 4.67
CA VAL A 75 -1.47 -1.90 4.98
C VAL A 75 -1.07 -3.34 5.25
N PHE A 76 -0.01 -3.81 4.61
CA PHE A 76 0.44 -5.18 4.78
C PHE A 76 1.93 -5.34 4.49
N TRP A 77 2.49 -6.37 5.09
CA TRP A 77 3.79 -6.89 4.78
C TRP A 77 3.66 -7.90 3.66
N LYS A 78 4.44 -7.75 2.59
CA LYS A 78 4.57 -8.76 1.54
C LYS A 78 5.99 -9.27 1.45
N ARG A 79 6.13 -10.49 0.93
CA ARG A 79 7.41 -11.07 0.57
C ARG A 79 7.61 -10.88 -0.93
N SER A 80 8.63 -10.13 -1.32
CA SER A 80 9.01 -9.96 -2.72
C SER A 80 10.30 -10.72 -3.00
N VAL A 81 10.35 -11.37 -4.17
CA VAL A 81 11.55 -12.07 -4.63
C VAL A 81 12.22 -11.17 -5.67
N LEU A 82 13.43 -10.75 -5.35
CA LEU A 82 14.32 -10.15 -6.33
C LEU A 82 14.95 -11.27 -7.14
N ALA A 83 14.52 -11.39 -8.39
CA ALA A 83 15.14 -12.31 -9.34
C ALA A 83 16.61 -11.92 -9.53
N ARG A 84 17.47 -12.91 -9.72
CA ARG A 84 18.91 -12.72 -9.95
C ARG A 84 19.23 -11.72 -11.08
N ASP A 85 18.38 -11.69 -12.10
CA ASP A 85 18.54 -10.87 -13.30
C ASP A 85 18.03 -9.43 -13.10
N SER A 86 17.29 -9.16 -12.03
CA SER A 86 16.75 -7.83 -11.76
C SER A 86 17.86 -6.82 -11.45
N GLU A 87 17.78 -5.65 -12.06
CA GLU A 87 18.65 -4.51 -11.72
C GLU A 87 18.11 -3.77 -10.50
N VAL A 88 19.01 -3.43 -9.58
CA VAL A 88 18.74 -2.55 -8.44
C VAL A 88 19.70 -1.38 -8.47
N THR A 89 19.19 -0.21 -8.12
CA THR A 89 20.01 1.00 -7.96
C THR A 89 20.51 1.07 -6.52
N LEU A 90 21.81 1.24 -6.34
CA LEU A 90 22.49 1.44 -5.06
C LEU A 90 22.41 2.92 -4.65
N ARG A 91 22.77 3.27 -3.40
CA ARG A 91 22.72 4.66 -2.91
C ARG A 91 23.67 5.61 -3.64
N ASN A 92 24.77 5.09 -4.18
CA ASN A 92 25.69 5.85 -5.03
C ASN A 92 25.19 6.03 -6.48
N SER A 93 23.91 5.74 -6.76
CA SER A 93 23.29 5.77 -8.10
C SER A 93 23.82 4.75 -9.11
N ASN A 94 24.72 3.85 -8.71
CA ASN A 94 25.15 2.75 -9.55
C ASN A 94 24.07 1.67 -9.64
N ARG A 95 24.01 0.98 -10.78
CA ARG A 95 23.11 -0.16 -10.99
C ARG A 95 23.88 -1.46 -10.79
N ALA A 96 23.24 -2.45 -10.19
CA ALA A 96 23.79 -3.79 -10.01
C ALA A 96 22.71 -4.84 -10.22
N ARG A 97 23.08 -6.02 -10.74
CA ARG A 97 22.19 -7.19 -10.80
C ARG A 97 22.14 -7.88 -9.43
N VAL A 98 20.95 -8.30 -9.01
CA VAL A 98 20.72 -8.89 -7.67
C VAL A 98 21.52 -10.16 -7.45
N GLY A 99 21.62 -11.04 -8.45
CA GLY A 99 22.38 -12.29 -8.35
C GLY A 99 23.82 -12.05 -7.93
N CYS A 100 24.39 -10.94 -8.38
CA CYS A 100 25.73 -10.49 -8.06
C CYS A 100 25.90 -9.95 -6.63
N LEU A 101 24.81 -9.51 -6.00
CA LEU A 101 24.83 -9.03 -4.61
C LEU A 101 24.84 -10.20 -3.62
N VAL A 102 24.17 -11.30 -3.99
CA VAL A 102 23.90 -12.48 -3.15
C VAL A 102 24.93 -13.59 -3.36
N GLY A 103 25.61 -13.61 -4.52
CA GLY A 103 26.59 -14.63 -4.88
C GLY A 103 27.77 -14.71 -3.91
N ILE A 104 28.24 -15.94 -3.68
CA ILE A 104 29.51 -16.22 -2.98
C ILE A 104 30.64 -15.68 -3.88
N PRO A 105 31.64 -14.95 -3.36
CA PRO A 105 32.71 -14.45 -4.23
C PRO A 105 33.41 -15.63 -4.93
N PRO A 106 33.67 -15.58 -6.26
CA PRO A 106 34.63 -16.49 -6.85
C PRO A 106 35.98 -16.27 -6.16
N THR A 107 36.73 -17.35 -5.95
CA THR A 107 37.96 -17.42 -5.14
C THR A 107 39.14 -16.60 -5.70
N SER A 108 38.95 -15.76 -6.71
CA SER A 108 39.99 -14.84 -7.18
C SER A 108 39.42 -13.62 -7.92
N THR A 109 39.88 -12.44 -7.47
CA THR A 109 39.75 -11.07 -8.03
C THR A 109 38.54 -10.20 -7.61
N PRO A 110 38.76 -8.89 -7.33
CA PRO A 110 37.73 -7.94 -6.91
C PRO A 110 37.07 -7.30 -8.13
N ASP A 111 36.35 -8.09 -8.93
CA ASP A 111 35.80 -7.59 -10.18
C ASP A 111 34.42 -6.94 -9.98
N LEU A 112 34.45 -5.63 -9.68
CA LEU A 112 33.30 -4.74 -9.86
C LEU A 112 32.77 -4.78 -11.31
N LEU A 113 33.57 -5.22 -12.29
CA LEU A 113 33.18 -5.32 -13.70
C LEU A 113 32.30 -6.54 -14.05
N ASN A 114 32.42 -7.68 -13.36
CA ASN A 114 31.71 -8.90 -13.77
C ASN A 114 30.21 -8.94 -13.40
N CYS A 115 29.72 -7.94 -12.69
CA CYS A 115 28.28 -7.75 -12.45
C CYS A 115 27.58 -6.88 -13.49
N LEU A 116 28.38 -6.28 -14.38
CA LEU A 116 27.95 -5.52 -15.56
C LEU A 116 28.49 -6.16 -16.87
N GLY A 117 29.28 -7.24 -16.76
CA GLY A 117 29.97 -7.91 -17.86
C GLY A 117 29.25 -9.15 -18.39
N GLN A 118 29.63 -9.57 -19.61
CA GLN A 118 28.95 -10.60 -20.41
C GLN A 118 29.05 -12.06 -19.88
N ASN A 119 29.74 -12.32 -18.76
CA ASN A 119 29.88 -13.66 -18.16
C ASN A 119 29.65 -13.59 -16.63
N PRO A 120 28.40 -13.66 -16.16
CA PRO A 120 28.10 -13.67 -14.74
C PRO A 120 28.66 -14.94 -14.04
N PRO A 121 29.17 -14.84 -12.79
CA PRO A 121 29.58 -16.02 -12.04
C PRO A 121 28.36 -16.95 -11.83
N GLY A 122 28.52 -18.25 -12.10
CA GLY A 122 27.43 -19.24 -12.12
C GLY A 122 26.73 -19.54 -10.78
N ASN A 123 26.88 -18.68 -9.78
CA ASN A 123 26.29 -18.80 -8.44
C ASN A 123 25.36 -17.63 -8.08
N GLU A 124 24.86 -16.92 -9.10
CA GLU A 124 23.82 -15.91 -8.94
C GLU A 124 22.53 -16.54 -8.40
N GLN A 125 22.03 -15.99 -7.29
CA GLN A 125 20.84 -16.48 -6.60
C GLN A 125 19.77 -15.39 -6.50
N ASP A 126 18.51 -15.82 -6.50
CA ASP A 126 17.39 -14.97 -6.16
C ASP A 126 17.43 -14.61 -4.67
N HIS A 127 16.97 -13.41 -4.31
CA HIS A 127 16.87 -12.98 -2.93
C HIS A 127 15.44 -12.66 -2.54
N ALA A 128 14.96 -13.28 -1.47
CA ALA A 128 13.66 -12.91 -0.89
C ALA A 128 13.85 -11.78 0.12
N LEU A 129 13.08 -10.71 -0.04
CA LEU A 129 13.01 -9.59 0.89
C LEU A 129 11.58 -9.32 1.34
N TYR A 130 11.45 -8.55 2.41
CA TYR A 130 10.15 -8.09 2.89
C TYR A 130 9.92 -6.64 2.47
N SER A 131 8.67 -6.32 2.15
CA SER A 131 8.26 -4.98 1.77
C SER A 131 6.99 -4.62 2.54
N LEU A 132 6.92 -3.39 3.04
CA LEU A 132 5.70 -2.83 3.61
C LEU A 132 5.00 -2.06 2.50
N VAL A 133 3.75 -2.43 2.22
CA VAL A 133 2.90 -1.80 1.21
C VAL A 133 1.71 -1.17 1.89
N ALA A 134 1.39 0.07 1.49
CA ALA A 134 0.24 0.80 1.96
C ALA A 134 -0.55 1.36 0.77
N TYR A 135 -1.86 1.13 0.78
CA TYR A 135 -2.81 1.73 -0.14
C TYR A 135 -3.60 2.82 0.57
N TYR A 136 -3.65 4.00 -0.04
CA TYR A 136 -4.30 5.17 0.49
C TYR A 136 -5.46 5.59 -0.39
N LEU A 137 -6.54 6.03 0.23
CA LEU A 137 -7.52 6.89 -0.41
C LEU A 137 -7.05 8.33 -0.24
N VAL A 138 -6.76 9.02 -1.34
CA VAL A 138 -6.16 10.36 -1.34
C VAL A 138 -7.07 11.34 -2.07
N ARG A 139 -7.07 12.59 -1.63
CA ARG A 139 -7.69 13.73 -2.31
C ARG A 139 -6.78 14.94 -2.19
N ASP A 140 -6.71 15.76 -3.23
CA ASP A 140 -6.03 17.04 -3.14
C ASP A 140 -6.84 18.02 -2.28
N THR A 141 -6.16 18.82 -1.45
CA THR A 141 -6.80 19.84 -0.62
C THR A 141 -7.36 20.99 -1.45
N THR A 142 -6.78 21.22 -2.62
CA THR A 142 -7.21 22.23 -3.59
C THR A 142 -7.27 21.62 -4.97
N CYS A 143 -8.37 21.85 -5.68
CA CYS A 143 -8.43 21.53 -7.10
C CYS A 143 -8.10 22.76 -7.95
N SER A 144 -7.03 22.66 -8.74
CA SER A 144 -6.59 23.73 -9.64
C SER A 144 -6.40 23.21 -11.05
N SER A 145 -6.42 24.11 -12.04
CA SER A 145 -6.13 23.81 -13.44
C SER A 145 -4.68 23.34 -13.68
N THR A 146 -3.79 23.51 -12.70
CA THR A 146 -2.42 23.01 -12.75
C THR A 146 -2.26 21.61 -12.15
N ASN A 147 -3.32 21.03 -11.55
CA ASN A 147 -3.24 19.70 -10.97
C ASN A 147 -3.13 18.65 -12.08
N THR A 148 -2.18 17.73 -11.96
CA THR A 148 -2.09 16.58 -12.87
C THR A 148 -3.27 15.63 -12.73
N PHE A 149 -4.00 15.67 -11.62
CA PHE A 149 -5.05 14.73 -11.23
C PHE A 149 -6.43 15.38 -11.23
N SER A 150 -7.47 14.56 -11.24
CA SER A 150 -8.86 15.03 -11.19
C SER A 150 -9.22 15.55 -9.79
N CYS A 151 -10.24 16.40 -9.68
CA CYS A 151 -10.73 16.84 -8.35
C CYS A 151 -11.47 15.73 -7.56
N THR A 152 -11.38 14.46 -7.95
CA THR A 152 -11.98 13.36 -7.20
C THR A 152 -11.01 12.75 -6.21
N THR A 153 -11.46 11.73 -5.49
CA THR A 153 -10.56 10.88 -4.73
C THR A 153 -9.83 9.92 -5.67
N ARG A 154 -8.67 9.44 -5.22
CA ARG A 154 -7.82 8.51 -5.96
C ARG A 154 -7.20 7.48 -5.03
N ILE A 155 -6.79 6.35 -5.59
CA ILE A 155 -6.03 5.33 -4.86
C ILE A 155 -4.55 5.51 -5.18
N GLU A 156 -3.76 5.75 -4.13
CA GLU A 156 -2.31 5.80 -4.21
C GLU A 156 -1.69 4.62 -3.46
N ARG A 157 -0.64 4.04 -4.04
CA ARG A 157 0.13 2.95 -3.46
C ARG A 157 1.50 3.46 -3.05
N PHE A 158 1.92 3.08 -1.85
CA PHE A 158 3.26 3.29 -1.33
C PHE A 158 3.90 1.96 -1.01
N GLU A 159 5.19 1.81 -1.29
CA GLU A 159 5.96 0.62 -0.94
C GLU A 159 7.36 1.01 -0.48
N VAL A 160 7.79 0.41 0.63
CA VAL A 160 9.17 0.46 1.11
C VAL A 160 9.67 -0.95 1.34
N ARG A 161 10.97 -1.17 1.11
CA ARG A 161 11.55 -2.51 1.06
C ARG A 161 12.76 -2.69 1.98
N ASP A 162 12.96 -3.94 2.39
CA ASP A 162 14.17 -4.40 3.08
C ASP A 162 15.39 -4.39 2.14
N GLY A 163 16.57 -4.45 2.75
CA GLY A 163 17.86 -4.55 2.07
C GLY A 163 18.43 -5.97 2.06
N ILE A 164 19.54 -6.13 1.34
CA ILE A 164 20.37 -7.34 1.35
C ILE A 164 21.54 -7.07 2.31
N ARG A 165 21.52 -7.75 3.46
CA ARG A 165 22.62 -7.65 4.44
C ARG A 165 23.88 -8.28 3.88
N PHE A 166 25.00 -7.61 4.11
CA PHE A 166 26.31 -8.16 3.79
C PHE A 166 26.62 -9.32 4.73
N ASN A 167 27.07 -10.44 4.17
CA ASN A 167 27.47 -11.61 4.96
C ASN A 167 28.99 -11.61 5.16
N ASP A 168 29.45 -11.13 6.32
CA ASP A 168 30.87 -11.10 6.67
C ASP A 168 31.50 -12.51 6.62
N SER A 169 30.77 -13.55 7.02
CA SER A 169 31.26 -14.94 7.10
C SER A 169 31.50 -15.61 5.75
N ALA A 170 30.93 -15.08 4.66
CA ALA A 170 31.14 -15.58 3.29
C ALA A 170 32.18 -14.75 2.52
N SER A 171 32.76 -13.71 3.14
CA SER A 171 33.57 -12.72 2.44
C SER A 171 35.07 -13.04 2.52
N GLY A 172 35.61 -13.66 1.47
CA GLY A 172 37.05 -13.51 1.18
C GLY A 172 37.30 -12.07 0.74
N ASN A 173 37.82 -11.21 1.61
CA ASN A 173 38.22 -9.81 1.33
C ASN A 173 37.22 -8.89 0.59
N ARG A 174 35.94 -9.27 0.47
CA ARG A 174 34.91 -8.46 -0.21
C ARG A 174 34.49 -7.28 0.68
N THR A 175 34.33 -6.10 0.09
CA THR A 175 33.74 -4.94 0.76
C THR A 175 32.23 -4.84 0.50
N PRO A 176 31.42 -4.30 1.44
CA PRO A 176 30.00 -4.10 1.22
C PRO A 176 29.75 -3.15 0.04
N ARG A 177 28.80 -3.49 -0.83
CA ARG A 177 28.56 -2.75 -2.08
C ARG A 177 27.73 -1.48 -1.92
N ASP A 178 26.84 -1.44 -0.93
CA ASP A 178 25.96 -0.29 -0.67
C ASP A 178 26.28 0.39 0.68
N GLY A 179 27.44 0.08 1.27
CA GLY A 179 27.94 0.72 2.48
C GLY A 179 27.35 0.18 3.80
N THR A 180 27.37 1.02 4.83
CA THR A 180 26.88 0.71 6.17
C THR A 180 25.71 1.61 6.56
N ARG A 181 24.84 1.08 7.42
CA ARG A 181 23.72 1.82 8.02
C ARG A 181 23.58 1.42 9.50
N THR A 182 23.48 2.42 10.37
CA THR A 182 23.25 2.19 11.80
C THR A 182 21.77 1.92 12.03
N GLU A 183 21.43 0.73 12.51
CA GLU A 183 20.07 0.36 12.87
C GLU A 183 19.78 0.75 14.33
N PRO A 184 18.54 1.10 14.73
CA PRO A 184 18.27 1.71 16.04
C PRO A 184 18.61 0.85 17.25
N ASN A 185 18.57 -0.47 17.07
CA ASN A 185 18.84 -1.44 18.13
C ASN A 185 20.26 -2.04 18.04
N ASN A 186 21.09 -1.54 17.12
CA ASN A 186 22.45 -2.02 16.92
C ASN A 186 23.45 -0.92 17.26
N LEU A 187 24.33 -1.20 18.22
CA LEU A 187 25.45 -0.33 18.57
C LEU A 187 26.49 -0.24 17.45
N GLN A 188 26.50 -1.21 16.53
CA GLN A 188 27.42 -1.28 15.40
C GLN A 188 26.69 -1.10 14.07
N PRO A 189 27.27 -0.36 13.11
CA PRO A 189 26.70 -0.23 11.78
C PRO A 189 26.56 -1.59 11.09
N VAL A 190 25.38 -1.86 10.55
CA VAL A 190 25.13 -3.06 9.73
C VAL A 190 25.63 -2.78 8.33
N LYS A 191 26.37 -3.72 7.75
CA LYS A 191 26.87 -3.67 6.38
C LYS A 191 25.81 -4.19 5.42
N TYR A 192 25.68 -3.57 4.25
CA TYR A 192 24.70 -3.91 3.24
C TYR A 192 25.31 -4.05 1.86
N ASP A 193 24.87 -5.09 1.13
CA ASP A 193 25.06 -5.19 -0.31
C ASP A 193 23.97 -4.47 -1.09
N LEU A 194 22.82 -4.29 -0.46
CA LEU A 194 21.74 -3.41 -0.90
C LEU A 194 21.09 -2.81 0.35
N GLN A 195 21.10 -1.50 0.50
CA GLN A 195 20.48 -0.87 1.65
C GLN A 195 18.95 -0.94 1.57
N PRO A 196 18.25 -1.00 2.72
CA PRO A 196 16.80 -0.87 2.74
C PRO A 196 16.38 0.53 2.28
N SER A 197 15.11 0.67 1.91
CA SER A 197 14.46 1.96 1.71
C SER A 197 14.65 2.88 2.93
N PHE A 198 14.67 4.19 2.67
CA PHE A 198 14.78 5.17 3.75
C PHE A 198 13.56 5.08 4.68
N GLY A 199 13.78 5.10 6.00
CA GLY A 199 12.71 4.95 6.99
C GLY A 199 12.29 3.50 7.27
N PHE A 200 12.67 2.55 6.41
CA PHE A 200 12.37 1.14 6.59
C PHE A 200 13.26 0.49 7.65
N ILE A 201 12.66 -0.33 8.52
CA ILE A 201 13.37 -1.26 9.41
C ILE A 201 12.74 -2.62 9.25
N ARG A 202 13.54 -3.68 9.30
CA ARG A 202 13.01 -5.05 9.31
C ARG A 202 12.33 -5.34 10.65
N PHE A 203 11.10 -5.85 10.61
CA PHE A 203 10.40 -6.29 11.82
C PHE A 203 11.20 -7.35 12.60
N ASN A 204 11.06 -7.32 13.92
CA ASN A 204 11.75 -8.25 14.82
C ASN A 204 10.76 -9.27 15.39
N LEU A 205 10.80 -10.51 14.90
CA LEU A 205 9.95 -11.59 15.39
C LEU A 205 10.40 -12.18 16.74
N SER A 206 11.62 -11.88 17.17
CA SER A 206 12.17 -12.26 18.48
C SER A 206 11.85 -11.23 19.57
N GLY A 207 11.17 -10.14 19.22
CA GLY A 207 10.69 -9.13 20.17
C GLY A 207 9.56 -9.64 21.08
N PRO A 208 9.21 -8.87 22.12
CA PRO A 208 8.16 -9.21 23.07
C PRO A 208 6.78 -9.28 22.39
N GLY A 209 5.94 -10.22 22.82
CA GLY A 209 4.60 -10.42 22.29
C GLY A 209 4.29 -11.91 22.10
N ASP A 210 3.08 -12.32 22.46
CA ASP A 210 2.65 -13.73 22.40
C ASP A 210 2.06 -14.08 21.03
N THR A 211 1.50 -13.08 20.35
CA THR A 211 0.92 -13.26 19.01
C THR A 211 1.74 -12.55 17.94
N LEU A 212 1.65 -13.05 16.70
CA LEU A 212 2.25 -12.38 15.55
C LEU A 212 1.71 -10.95 15.41
N GLN A 213 0.42 -10.74 15.61
CA GLN A 213 -0.22 -9.43 15.56
C GLN A 213 0.42 -8.44 16.53
N GLN A 214 0.64 -8.82 17.79
CA GLN A 214 1.34 -7.96 18.77
C GLN A 214 2.74 -7.58 18.28
N LYS A 215 3.51 -8.54 17.78
CA LYS A 215 4.87 -8.30 17.29
C LYS A 215 4.90 -7.38 16.07
N MET A 216 3.97 -7.56 15.13
CA MET A 216 3.89 -6.74 13.92
C MET A 216 3.34 -5.33 14.22
N ASN A 217 2.46 -5.18 15.21
CA ASN A 217 1.94 -3.88 15.66
C ASN A 217 2.96 -3.06 16.44
N GLN A 218 3.98 -3.69 17.02
CA GLN A 218 5.10 -2.99 17.67
C GLN A 218 6.13 -2.44 16.68
N TRP A 219 5.99 -2.72 15.38
CA TRP A 219 6.93 -2.22 14.38
C TRP A 219 7.02 -0.70 14.40
N ARG A 220 8.24 -0.17 14.29
CA ARG A 220 8.51 1.26 14.21
C ARG A 220 9.41 1.56 13.03
N ARG A 221 9.14 2.69 12.38
CA ARG A 221 10.02 3.22 11.35
C ARG A 221 11.36 3.61 11.95
N HIS A 222 12.35 3.81 11.09
CA HIS A 222 13.64 4.32 11.53
C HIS A 222 13.51 5.71 12.17
N PRO A 223 13.91 5.91 13.44
CA PRO A 223 13.64 7.14 14.19
C PRO A 223 14.39 8.35 13.62
N ASN A 224 15.57 8.11 13.04
CA ASN A 224 16.47 9.16 12.55
C ASN A 224 16.54 9.25 11.02
N GLU A 225 15.66 8.55 10.30
CA GLU A 225 15.66 8.54 8.84
C GLU A 225 14.25 8.81 8.31
N ASN A 226 14.13 9.86 7.50
CA ASN A 226 12.88 10.21 6.85
C ASN A 226 12.73 9.42 5.56
N TYR A 227 11.50 9.10 5.18
CA TYR A 227 11.19 8.51 3.89
C TYR A 227 11.67 9.41 2.75
N ASP A 228 12.30 8.82 1.73
CA ASP A 228 12.69 9.52 0.52
C ASP A 228 11.60 9.34 -0.55
N LEU A 229 10.65 10.28 -0.57
CA LEU A 229 9.52 10.26 -1.49
C LEU A 229 9.91 10.55 -2.95
N ASN A 230 11.15 10.98 -3.22
CA ASN A 230 11.64 11.11 -4.59
C ASN A 230 12.02 9.76 -5.19
N ARG A 231 12.51 8.84 -4.34
CA ARG A 231 12.92 7.50 -4.72
C ARG A 231 11.78 6.50 -4.59
N ASP A 232 11.13 6.49 -3.43
CA ASP A 232 10.01 5.61 -3.09
C ASP A 232 8.69 6.40 -3.23
N LYS A 233 8.38 6.80 -4.47
CA LYS A 233 7.22 7.66 -4.77
C LYS A 233 5.88 6.92 -4.63
N PHE A 234 4.85 7.68 -4.29
CA PHE A 234 3.47 7.22 -4.39
C PHE A 234 3.10 6.96 -5.87
N ILE A 235 2.50 5.81 -6.13
CA ILE A 235 2.01 5.40 -7.45
C ILE A 235 0.49 5.52 -7.45
N THR A 236 -0.07 6.38 -8.30
CA THR A 236 -1.52 6.47 -8.49
C THR A 236 -2.00 5.28 -9.32
N LEU A 237 -2.98 4.54 -8.79
CA LEU A 237 -3.62 3.44 -9.51
C LEU A 237 -4.89 3.88 -10.24
N VAL A 238 -5.74 4.68 -9.58
CA VAL A 238 -7.03 5.11 -10.13
C VAL A 238 -7.31 6.54 -9.68
N ASP A 239 -7.66 7.43 -10.62
CA ASP A 239 -7.87 8.88 -10.41
C ASP A 239 -9.36 9.30 -10.47
N TYR A 240 -10.29 8.34 -10.40
CA TYR A 240 -11.74 8.55 -10.52
C TYR A 240 -12.52 7.69 -9.51
N ILE A 241 -12.10 7.76 -8.25
CA ILE A 241 -12.81 7.12 -7.14
C ILE A 241 -13.94 8.04 -6.66
N ASP A 242 -15.02 7.43 -6.18
CA ASP A 242 -16.16 8.19 -5.68
C ASP A 242 -15.76 9.05 -4.46
N GLN A 243 -16.02 10.35 -4.56
CA GLN A 243 -15.75 11.39 -3.57
C GLN A 243 -17.01 11.84 -2.81
N SER A 244 -18.13 11.14 -2.98
CA SER A 244 -19.41 11.44 -2.33
C SER A 244 -19.31 11.24 -0.83
N ARG A 245 -19.57 12.30 -0.07
CA ARG A 245 -19.36 12.32 1.39
C ARG A 245 -20.65 12.04 2.12
N LEU A 246 -20.55 11.38 3.28
CA LEU A 246 -21.68 11.13 4.17
C LEU A 246 -22.48 12.42 4.48
N ALA A 247 -21.79 13.52 4.78
CA ALA A 247 -22.42 14.80 5.13
C ALA A 247 -23.26 15.41 3.99
N THR A 248 -22.95 15.08 2.74
CA THR A 248 -23.56 15.71 1.54
C THR A 248 -24.43 14.76 0.73
N SER A 249 -24.46 13.48 1.09
CA SER A 249 -25.11 12.43 0.32
C SER A 249 -25.98 11.59 1.27
N PRO A 250 -27.23 12.02 1.54
CA PRO A 250 -28.10 11.37 2.52
C PRO A 250 -28.47 9.92 2.15
N ASN A 251 -28.29 9.54 0.88
CA ASN A 251 -28.52 8.18 0.39
C ASN A 251 -27.23 7.37 0.24
N LEU A 252 -26.08 7.89 0.70
CA LEU A 252 -24.81 7.17 0.67
C LEU A 252 -24.89 5.99 1.64
N LYS A 253 -24.96 4.78 1.11
CA LYS A 253 -24.89 3.57 1.92
C LYS A 253 -23.42 3.33 2.29
N LEU A 254 -23.10 3.47 3.58
CA LEU A 254 -21.82 3.03 4.12
C LEU A 254 -21.81 1.51 4.30
N PRO A 255 -20.63 0.86 4.24
CA PRO A 255 -20.52 -0.56 4.55
C PRO A 255 -20.99 -0.83 5.98
N GLU A 256 -21.66 -1.95 6.20
CA GLU A 256 -22.11 -2.37 7.53
C GLU A 256 -21.06 -3.30 8.16
N GLU A 257 -20.76 -3.13 9.45
CA GLU A 257 -19.77 -3.97 10.14
C GLU A 257 -20.07 -5.48 10.02
N ASN A 258 -21.36 -5.84 10.04
CA ASN A 258 -21.79 -7.24 9.92
C ASN A 258 -21.55 -7.84 8.53
N ASP A 259 -21.41 -7.01 7.49
CA ASP A 259 -21.13 -7.47 6.13
C ASP A 259 -19.75 -8.13 6.07
N CYS A 260 -18.71 -7.53 6.67
CA CYS A 260 -17.40 -8.18 6.73
C CYS A 260 -17.41 -9.44 7.57
N LYS A 261 -18.18 -9.45 8.68
CA LYS A 261 -18.26 -10.61 9.57
C LYS A 261 -18.92 -11.82 8.90
N SER A 262 -19.89 -11.57 8.03
CA SER A 262 -20.62 -12.61 7.31
C SER A 262 -19.92 -13.04 6.00
N THR A 263 -19.20 -12.13 5.34
CA THR A 263 -18.58 -12.41 4.03
C THR A 263 -17.13 -12.89 4.10
N VAL A 264 -16.37 -12.50 5.13
CA VAL A 264 -14.96 -12.86 5.27
C VAL A 264 -14.75 -13.80 6.44
N SER A 265 -14.95 -13.33 7.67
CA SER A 265 -14.87 -14.15 8.89
C SER A 265 -15.43 -13.38 10.09
N GLN A 266 -15.79 -14.06 11.18
CA GLN A 266 -16.30 -13.40 12.40
C GLN A 266 -15.31 -12.40 13.03
N SER A 267 -14.01 -12.58 12.77
CA SER A 267 -12.93 -11.71 13.25
C SER A 267 -12.58 -10.58 12.28
N ALA A 268 -13.18 -10.54 11.09
CA ALA A 268 -12.87 -9.55 10.07
C ALA A 268 -13.32 -8.14 10.50
N GLN A 269 -12.45 -7.16 10.25
CA GLN A 269 -12.68 -5.74 10.56
C GLN A 269 -12.68 -4.89 9.29
N ILE A 270 -13.47 -3.81 9.28
CA ILE A 270 -13.50 -2.82 8.18
C ILE A 270 -12.36 -1.81 8.37
N THR A 271 -11.62 -1.59 7.29
CA THR A 271 -10.53 -0.60 7.18
C THR A 271 -10.74 0.26 5.91
N PRO A 272 -10.69 1.60 5.98
CA PRO A 272 -10.74 2.42 7.19
C PRO A 272 -12.07 2.23 7.92
N GLN A 273 -12.15 2.50 9.23
CA GLN A 273 -13.43 2.44 9.96
C GLN A 273 -14.33 3.63 9.58
N VAL A 274 -14.92 3.57 8.37
CA VAL A 274 -16.00 4.44 7.87
C VAL A 274 -17.17 3.52 7.53
N MET A 275 -17.96 3.19 8.54
CA MET A 275 -18.94 2.11 8.44
C MET A 275 -20.21 2.45 9.21
N THR A 276 -21.23 1.60 9.11
CA THR A 276 -22.43 1.64 9.93
C THR A 276 -22.37 0.52 10.97
N ARG A 277 -22.60 0.86 12.25
CA ARG A 277 -22.75 -0.07 13.38
C ARG A 277 -24.12 0.16 14.01
N ASN A 278 -24.95 -0.88 14.06
CA ASN A 278 -26.33 -0.80 14.61
C ASN A 278 -27.18 0.32 13.98
N GLY A 279 -27.03 0.55 12.68
CA GLY A 279 -27.75 1.60 11.95
C GLY A 279 -27.20 3.02 12.12
N ALA A 280 -26.14 3.22 12.91
CA ALA A 280 -25.50 4.52 13.10
C ALA A 280 -24.09 4.56 12.46
N PRO A 281 -23.68 5.70 11.85
CA PRO A 281 -22.34 5.84 11.31
C PRO A 281 -21.30 5.78 12.44
N THR A 282 -20.28 4.95 12.26
CA THR A 282 -19.11 4.83 13.12
C THR A 282 -17.89 5.21 12.29
N ILE A 283 -17.21 6.28 12.69
CA ILE A 283 -16.10 6.87 11.95
C ILE A 283 -14.92 7.04 12.90
N HIS A 284 -13.74 6.55 12.52
CA HIS A 284 -12.54 6.77 13.30
C HIS A 284 -12.12 8.26 13.28
N PRO A 285 -11.78 8.88 14.42
CA PRO A 285 -11.54 10.33 14.50
C PRO A 285 -10.35 10.85 13.68
N THR A 286 -9.42 9.98 13.28
CA THR A 286 -8.27 10.36 12.44
C THR A 286 -8.61 10.49 10.95
N ILE A 287 -9.83 10.12 10.55
CA ILE A 287 -10.27 10.14 9.15
C ILE A 287 -10.84 11.53 8.83
N PRO A 288 -10.23 12.29 7.89
CA PRO A 288 -10.74 13.60 7.49
C PRO A 288 -12.15 13.48 6.91
N GLU A 289 -13.02 14.46 7.22
CA GLU A 289 -14.40 14.52 6.72
C GLU A 289 -14.51 14.39 5.20
N GLN A 290 -13.51 14.91 4.49
CA GLN A 290 -13.41 14.90 3.02
C GLN A 290 -13.28 13.48 2.43
N LEU A 291 -12.87 12.51 3.24
CA LEU A 291 -12.59 11.12 2.87
C LEU A 291 -13.55 10.12 3.53
N GLN A 292 -14.61 10.61 4.19
CA GLN A 292 -15.68 9.79 4.76
C GLN A 292 -16.70 9.39 3.68
N THR A 293 -16.25 8.63 2.68
CA THR A 293 -17.02 8.31 1.46
C THR A 293 -17.51 6.86 1.40
N GLY A 294 -16.82 5.93 2.08
CA GLY A 294 -17.09 4.49 1.97
C GLY A 294 -16.82 3.92 0.57
N SER A 295 -16.09 4.66 -0.29
CA SER A 295 -15.84 4.27 -1.68
C SER A 295 -14.61 3.40 -1.88
N PHE A 296 -13.72 3.31 -0.88
CA PHE A 296 -12.62 2.37 -0.86
C PHE A 296 -12.44 1.84 0.56
N TYR A 297 -12.70 0.56 0.74
CA TYR A 297 -12.56 -0.12 2.03
C TYR A 297 -12.15 -1.57 1.85
N ALA A 298 -11.61 -2.17 2.90
CA ALA A 298 -11.27 -3.57 2.96
C ALA A 298 -11.79 -4.20 4.25
N CYS A 299 -12.35 -5.40 4.13
CA CYS A 299 -12.56 -6.32 5.23
C CYS A 299 -11.27 -7.12 5.43
N VAL A 300 -10.65 -7.04 6.60
CA VAL A 300 -9.39 -7.71 6.90
C VAL A 300 -9.56 -8.65 8.09
N ASP A 301 -9.15 -9.91 7.92
CA ASP A 301 -8.90 -10.86 8.99
C ASP A 301 -7.40 -11.12 9.10
N SER A 302 -6.81 -10.66 10.20
CA SER A 302 -5.37 -10.75 10.49
C SER A 302 -4.97 -12.08 11.15
N ASN A 303 -5.88 -13.06 11.24
CA ASN A 303 -5.60 -14.33 11.91
C ASN A 303 -4.40 -15.07 11.26
N PRO A 304 -3.37 -15.46 12.04
CA PRO A 304 -2.18 -16.13 11.52
C PRO A 304 -2.45 -17.50 10.86
N GLN A 305 -3.59 -18.13 11.12
CA GLN A 305 -3.94 -19.43 10.51
C GLN A 305 -4.53 -19.32 9.10
N GLY A 306 -4.88 -18.10 8.66
CA GLY A 306 -5.46 -17.87 7.34
C GLY A 306 -5.83 -16.41 7.14
N ILE A 307 -4.87 -15.61 6.71
CA ILE A 307 -5.08 -14.19 6.41
C ILE A 307 -6.03 -14.09 5.22
N LEU A 308 -7.17 -13.43 5.45
CA LEU A 308 -8.20 -13.17 4.44
C LEU A 308 -8.43 -11.67 4.34
N ALA A 309 -8.48 -11.16 3.11
CA ALA A 309 -8.85 -9.78 2.86
C ALA A 309 -9.84 -9.71 1.72
N ARG A 310 -10.88 -8.88 1.87
CA ARG A 310 -11.80 -8.54 0.79
C ARG A 310 -11.78 -7.05 0.57
N VAL A 311 -11.39 -6.63 -0.63
CA VAL A 311 -11.24 -5.23 -1.00
C VAL A 311 -12.43 -4.81 -1.85
N TYR A 312 -12.95 -3.61 -1.59
CA TYR A 312 -14.09 -3.01 -2.27
C TYR A 312 -13.71 -1.63 -2.80
N ILE A 313 -14.01 -1.38 -4.08
CA ILE A 313 -13.79 -0.09 -4.73
C ILE A 313 -15.07 0.34 -5.44
N ARG A 314 -15.47 1.59 -5.22
CA ARG A 314 -16.51 2.30 -5.97
C ARG A 314 -15.90 3.46 -6.74
N GLY A 315 -16.01 3.42 -8.06
CA GLY A 315 -15.56 4.51 -8.92
C GLY A 315 -16.63 5.56 -9.20
N ASN A 316 -16.24 6.56 -9.97
CA ASN A 316 -17.11 7.64 -10.41
C ASN A 316 -16.88 7.95 -11.89
N ALA A 317 -17.71 7.34 -12.75
CA ALA A 317 -17.61 7.57 -14.19
C ALA A 317 -18.08 8.98 -14.59
N LEU A 318 -19.04 9.56 -13.85
CA LEU A 318 -19.56 10.90 -14.14
C LEU A 318 -18.49 11.98 -14.00
N ALA A 319 -17.54 11.80 -13.08
CA ALA A 319 -16.44 12.74 -12.90
C ALA A 319 -15.54 12.87 -14.15
N ARG A 320 -15.53 11.89 -15.07
CA ARG A 320 -14.84 12.02 -16.37
C ARG A 320 -15.57 12.90 -17.37
N THR A 321 -16.88 13.02 -17.23
CA THR A 321 -17.72 13.85 -18.12
C THR A 321 -17.69 15.32 -17.70
N VAL A 322 -17.43 15.57 -16.43
CA VAL A 322 -17.24 16.90 -15.85
C VAL A 322 -15.77 17.27 -16.01
N GLY A 323 -15.47 18.52 -16.37
CA GLY A 323 -14.08 18.96 -16.57
C GLY A 323 -13.20 18.62 -15.36
N LYS A 324 -12.02 18.06 -15.63
CA LYS A 324 -11.08 17.49 -14.64
C LYS A 324 -10.76 18.40 -13.45
N HIS A 325 -10.82 19.71 -13.65
CA HIS A 325 -10.41 20.74 -12.68
C HIS A 325 -11.57 21.59 -12.13
N ASP A 326 -12.82 21.19 -12.38
CA ASP A 326 -14.00 21.90 -11.90
C ASP A 326 -14.64 21.18 -10.70
N GLU A 327 -14.11 21.46 -9.50
CA GLU A 327 -14.60 20.85 -8.26
C GLU A 327 -16.09 21.14 -8.02
N ARG A 328 -16.56 22.34 -8.35
CA ARG A 328 -17.98 22.71 -8.17
C ARG A 328 -18.87 21.87 -9.09
N ALA A 329 -18.49 21.71 -10.35
CA ALA A 329 -19.26 20.88 -11.26
C ALA A 329 -19.21 19.40 -10.85
N ILE A 330 -18.08 18.92 -10.33
CA ILE A 330 -17.94 17.54 -9.83
C ILE A 330 -18.89 17.31 -8.65
N LEU A 331 -18.92 18.22 -7.67
CA LEU A 331 -19.84 18.13 -6.52
C LEU A 331 -21.32 18.21 -6.93
N ASN A 332 -21.66 18.96 -7.98
CA ASN A 332 -23.05 19.11 -8.41
C ASN A 332 -23.54 18.00 -9.36
N ARG A 333 -22.65 17.47 -10.21
CA ARG A 333 -23.03 16.57 -11.32
C ARG A 333 -22.51 15.15 -11.17
N ALA A 334 -21.42 14.96 -10.45
CA ALA A 334 -20.74 13.67 -10.28
C ALA A 334 -20.74 13.23 -8.81
N THR A 335 -21.82 13.48 -8.09
CA THR A 335 -22.04 12.97 -6.72
C THR A 335 -23.04 11.82 -6.75
N PHE A 336 -22.80 10.83 -5.90
CA PHE A 336 -23.59 9.61 -5.78
C PHE A 336 -25.03 9.93 -5.39
N THR A 337 -25.96 9.35 -6.15
CA THR A 337 -27.39 9.35 -5.86
C THR A 337 -27.96 8.05 -6.39
N ASN A 338 -29.03 7.53 -5.78
CA ASN A 338 -29.66 6.27 -6.22
C ASN A 338 -30.05 6.30 -7.72
N ASN A 339 -30.50 7.44 -8.22
CA ASN A 339 -30.87 7.62 -9.63
C ASN A 339 -29.68 7.60 -10.59
N ARG A 340 -28.45 7.74 -10.08
CA ARG A 340 -27.21 7.75 -10.87
C ARG A 340 -26.28 6.59 -10.52
N ALA A 341 -26.71 5.63 -9.70
CA ALA A 341 -25.89 4.52 -9.23
C ALA A 341 -25.24 3.71 -10.37
N ALA A 342 -25.90 3.64 -11.54
CA ALA A 342 -25.36 3.00 -12.74
C ALA A 342 -24.02 3.59 -13.24
N TYR A 343 -23.66 4.82 -12.84
CA TYR A 343 -22.40 5.48 -13.19
C TYR A 343 -21.34 5.43 -12.07
N PHE A 344 -21.63 4.70 -10.99
CA PHE A 344 -20.71 4.46 -9.88
C PHE A 344 -20.43 2.96 -9.81
N PRO A 345 -19.61 2.43 -10.73
CA PRO A 345 -19.32 1.01 -10.75
C PRO A 345 -18.64 0.58 -9.45
N GLU A 346 -19.15 -0.52 -8.89
CA GLU A 346 -18.64 -1.15 -7.68
C GLU A 346 -18.02 -2.50 -8.06
N SER A 347 -16.82 -2.77 -7.57
CA SER A 347 -16.19 -4.09 -7.70
C SER A 347 -15.52 -4.50 -6.41
N SER A 348 -15.45 -5.81 -6.18
CA SER A 348 -14.84 -6.38 -4.99
C SER A 348 -14.13 -7.68 -5.31
N VAL A 349 -13.04 -7.94 -4.59
CA VAL A 349 -12.27 -9.18 -4.71
C VAL A 349 -11.90 -9.68 -3.33
N GLN A 350 -12.02 -10.99 -3.11
CA GLN A 350 -11.60 -11.67 -1.89
C GLN A 350 -10.33 -12.47 -2.17
N ILE A 351 -9.31 -12.26 -1.35
CA ILE A 351 -8.01 -12.89 -1.48
C ILE A 351 -7.66 -13.58 -0.18
N ARG A 352 -7.08 -14.78 -0.31
CA ARG A 352 -6.38 -15.46 0.79
C ARG A 352 -4.89 -15.28 0.59
N ALA A 353 -4.23 -14.62 1.55
CA ALA A 353 -2.80 -14.41 1.46
C ALA A 353 -2.05 -15.75 1.61
N ARG A 354 -0.96 -15.91 0.86
CA ARG A 354 -0.14 -17.15 0.83
C ARG A 354 1.31 -16.91 1.26
N GLY A 355 1.65 -15.70 1.68
CA GLY A 355 2.99 -15.36 2.13
C GLY A 355 3.36 -16.13 3.40
N LEU A 356 4.53 -16.75 3.38
CA LEU A 356 5.10 -17.45 4.54
C LEU A 356 6.11 -16.58 5.26
N LEU A 357 5.98 -16.46 6.58
CA LEU A 357 7.03 -15.94 7.46
C LEU A 357 8.09 -17.01 7.66
N ASN A 358 9.30 -16.76 7.17
CA ASN A 358 10.45 -17.53 7.61
C ASN A 358 10.95 -16.93 8.93
N ALA A 359 10.49 -17.47 10.05
CA ALA A 359 11.16 -17.28 11.34
C ALA A 359 12.42 -18.16 11.34
N LYS A 360 13.58 -17.55 11.13
CA LYS A 360 14.87 -18.17 11.42
C LYS A 360 15.41 -17.55 12.70
#